data_AF-A0ABD4SJP4-F1
#
_entry.id   AF-A0ABD4SJP4-F1
#
_cell.length_a   1.000
_cell.length_b   1.000
_cell.length_c   1.000
_cell.angle_alpha   90.00
_cell.angle_beta   90.00
_cell.angle_gamma   90.00
#
_symmetry.space_group_name_H-M   'P 1'
#
loop_
_entity.id
_entity.type
_entity.pdbx_description
1 polymer ?
#
loop_
_entity_poly.entity_id
_entity_poly.type
_entity_poly.pdbx_seq_one_letter_code
_entity_poly.pdbx_strand_id
1 'polypeptide(L)'
;MSSLPSFDTENEPKIARSVEKFFKDYKVMELLRRCGLRKSKGIPLWSILSYIFSNVFPDRSMYMQQKYGKCTAGFSKNTYYRFMQNPHINWLRFTILLAERIVNGHLKDLTSDQRADCFVFDDSPYSRTGYKKTELAAKVFDHVSMTYKKGFRMMTMGWTDGSSFVPIASSLLSSKNDQNVIGTT
;
A
#
# COMPACT_ATOMS: atom_id res chain seq x y z
N MET A 1 -12.64 17.80 -19.14
CA MET A 1 -11.68 18.75 -18.53
C MET A 1 -11.09 18.04 -17.32
N SER A 2 -9.81 17.69 -17.33
CA SER A 2 -9.16 17.13 -16.14
C SER A 2 -8.92 18.26 -15.16
N SER A 3 -9.64 18.29 -14.05
CA SER A 3 -9.30 19.12 -12.90
C SER A 3 -7.84 18.84 -12.52
N LEU A 4 -7.02 19.89 -12.53
CA LEU A 4 -5.68 19.82 -11.97
C LEU A 4 -5.83 19.43 -10.48
N PRO A 5 -5.07 18.45 -9.97
CA PRO A 5 -4.99 18.25 -8.52
C PRO A 5 -4.57 19.58 -7.90
N SER A 6 -5.39 20.14 -7.03
CA SER A 6 -5.02 21.34 -6.28
C SER A 6 -3.76 21.03 -5.48
N PHE A 7 -2.77 21.92 -5.57
CA PHE A 7 -1.57 21.78 -4.78
C PHE A 7 -1.88 22.17 -3.33
N ASP A 8 -2.46 21.26 -2.54
CA ASP A 8 -2.62 21.46 -1.10
C ASP A 8 -1.25 21.38 -0.40
N THR A 9 -0.49 22.47 -0.47
CA THR A 9 0.85 22.61 0.12
C THR A 9 0.81 22.84 1.62
N GLU A 10 -0.33 23.26 2.19
CA GLU A 10 -0.44 23.55 3.62
C GLU A 10 -0.44 22.29 4.48
N ASN A 11 -1.00 21.19 3.95
CA ASN A 11 -1.10 19.93 4.69
C ASN A 11 0.15 19.03 4.55
N GLU A 12 1.02 19.27 3.57
CA GLU A 12 2.23 18.45 3.34
C GLU A 12 3.13 18.30 4.59
N PRO A 13 3.46 19.37 5.34
CA PRO A 13 4.30 19.24 6.53
C PRO A 13 3.61 18.46 7.66
N LYS A 14 2.29 18.59 7.78
CA LYS A 14 1.50 17.85 8.78
C LYS A 14 1.47 16.36 8.46
N ILE A 15 1.26 16.03 7.18
CA ILE A 15 1.29 14.64 6.69
C ILE A 15 2.66 14.02 6.94
N ALA A 16 3.75 14.71 6.58
CA ALA A 16 5.10 14.22 6.80
C ALA A 16 5.36 13.92 8.29
N ARG A 17 5.00 14.85 9.19
CA ARG A 17 5.13 14.64 10.64
C ARG A 17 4.30 13.46 11.15
N SER A 18 3.07 13.30 10.67
CA SER A 18 2.20 12.16 11.04
C SER A 18 2.79 10.83 10.58
N VAL A 19 3.33 10.76 9.36
CA VAL A 19 4.02 9.58 8.85
C VAL A 19 5.26 9.24 9.69
N GLU A 20 6.07 10.24 10.01
CA GLU A 20 7.27 10.04 10.84
C GLU A 20 6.92 9.56 12.25
N LYS A 21 5.89 10.16 12.86
CA LYS A 21 5.38 9.73 14.17
C LYS A 21 4.89 8.28 14.11
N PHE A 22 4.06 7.94 13.13
CA PHE A 22 3.56 6.58 12.94
C PHE A 22 4.70 5.56 12.78
N PHE A 23 5.69 5.86 11.95
CA PHE A 23 6.83 4.97 11.77
C PHE A 23 7.67 4.78 13.03
N LYS A 24 7.80 5.83 13.85
CA LYS A 24 8.50 5.77 15.14
C LYS A 24 7.72 4.92 16.14
N ASP A 25 6.44 5.22 16.31
CA ASP A 25 5.56 4.58 17.30
C ASP A 25 5.45 3.06 17.03
N TYR A 26 5.28 2.67 15.76
CA TYR A 26 5.13 1.27 15.36
C TYR A 26 6.42 0.61 14.87
N LYS A 27 7.57 1.26 15.08
CA LYS A 27 8.92 0.76 14.71
C LYS A 27 8.99 0.17 13.30
N VAL A 28 8.40 0.87 12.32
CA VAL A 28 8.23 0.37 10.95
C VAL A 28 9.54 -0.05 10.29
N MET A 29 10.64 0.68 10.52
CA MET A 29 11.96 0.33 9.98
C MET A 29 12.51 -0.97 10.53
N GLU A 30 12.24 -1.29 11.80
CA GLU A 30 12.65 -2.54 12.42
C GLU A 30 11.91 -3.72 11.77
N LEU A 31 10.59 -3.57 11.59
CA LEU A 31 9.78 -4.56 10.90
C LEU A 31 10.22 -4.81 9.47
N LEU A 32 10.47 -3.75 8.70
CA LEU A 32 10.96 -3.90 7.33
C LEU A 32 12.29 -4.66 7.29
N ARG A 33 13.20 -4.42 8.24
CA ARG A 33 14.45 -5.19 8.35
C ARG A 33 14.20 -6.67 8.65
N ARG A 34 13.24 -6.98 9.54
CA ARG A 34 12.80 -8.37 9.80
C ARG A 34 12.22 -9.01 8.53
N CYS A 35 11.61 -8.22 7.65
CA CYS A 35 11.05 -8.64 6.36
C CYS A 35 12.04 -8.56 5.19
N GLY A 36 13.35 -8.49 5.44
CA GLY A 36 14.38 -8.60 4.40
C GLY A 36 14.87 -7.28 3.83
N LEU A 37 14.37 -6.13 4.30
CA LEU A 37 14.96 -4.84 3.93
C LEU A 37 16.40 -4.77 4.43
N ARG A 38 17.32 -4.51 3.50
CA ARG A 38 18.75 -4.30 3.75
C ARG A 38 19.18 -3.01 3.08
N LYS A 39 19.97 -2.21 3.79
CA LYS A 39 20.63 -1.04 3.21
C LYS A 39 22.01 -1.46 2.72
N SER A 40 22.34 -1.14 1.48
CA SER A 40 23.71 -1.27 0.98
C SER A 40 24.49 0.03 1.20
N LYS A 41 24.15 1.11 0.49
CA LYS A 41 24.81 2.42 0.56
C LYS A 41 23.85 3.56 0.21
N GLY A 42 24.29 4.81 0.42
CA GLY A 42 23.60 6.01 -0.05
C GLY A 42 22.45 6.48 0.84
N ILE A 43 21.36 6.92 0.20
CA ILE A 43 20.22 7.62 0.80
C ILE A 43 19.63 6.82 1.98
N PRO A 44 19.30 7.46 3.12
CA PRO A 44 18.61 6.80 4.22
C PRO A 44 17.29 6.18 3.75
N LEU A 45 17.05 4.90 4.11
CA LEU A 45 15.81 4.20 3.75
C LEU A 45 14.58 4.87 4.34
N TRP A 46 14.72 5.49 5.52
CA TRP A 46 13.69 6.32 6.14
C TRP A 46 13.20 7.42 5.19
N SER A 47 14.11 8.18 4.60
CA SER A 47 13.77 9.29 3.70
C SER A 47 12.97 8.81 2.49
N ILE A 48 13.32 7.65 1.93
CA ILE A 48 12.61 7.06 0.79
C ILE A 48 11.21 6.60 1.22
N LEU A 49 11.12 5.89 2.34
CA LEU A 49 9.86 5.35 2.84
C LEU A 49 8.89 6.46 3.25
N SER A 50 9.37 7.47 3.99
CA SER A 50 8.55 8.61 4.40
C SER A 50 8.04 9.36 3.18
N TYR A 51 8.89 9.59 2.17
CA TYR A 51 8.45 10.20 0.91
C TYR A 51 7.36 9.38 0.20
N ILE A 52 7.53 8.05 0.10
CA ILE A 52 6.51 7.17 -0.52
C ILE A 52 5.18 7.27 0.22
N PHE A 53 5.20 7.15 1.55
CA PHE A 53 3.98 7.20 2.35
C PHE A 53 3.32 8.58 2.33
N SER A 54 4.10 9.66 2.43
CA SER A 54 3.57 11.01 2.34
C SER A 54 2.91 11.30 0.98
N ASN A 55 3.35 10.64 -0.09
CA ASN A 55 2.76 10.78 -1.43
C ASN A 55 1.41 10.07 -1.62
N VAL A 56 1.02 9.17 -0.71
CA VAL A 56 -0.28 8.47 -0.76
C VAL A 56 -1.43 9.43 -0.49
N PHE A 57 -1.22 10.44 0.36
CA PHE A 57 -2.29 11.33 0.84
C PHE A 57 -2.66 12.50 -0.10
N PRO A 58 -1.71 13.23 -0.72
CA PRO A 58 -2.03 14.35 -1.59
C PRO A 58 -2.40 13.93 -3.02
N ASP A 59 -2.61 12.63 -3.28
CA ASP A 59 -2.83 12.06 -4.62
C ASP A 59 -1.72 12.44 -5.63
N ARG A 60 -0.46 12.50 -5.17
CA ARG A 60 0.69 12.89 -6.00
C ARG A 60 1.72 11.78 -6.14
N SER A 61 2.01 11.39 -7.37
CA SER A 61 3.12 10.49 -7.66
C SER A 61 4.44 11.24 -7.87
N MET A 62 5.57 10.56 -7.63
CA MET A 62 6.91 11.08 -7.97
C MET A 62 7.00 11.50 -9.44
N TYR A 63 6.34 10.75 -10.34
CA TYR A 63 6.29 11.09 -11.76
C TYR A 63 5.66 12.46 -12.01
N MET A 64 4.51 12.74 -11.37
CA MET A 64 3.87 14.05 -11.49
C MET A 64 4.76 15.15 -10.92
N GLN A 65 5.34 14.95 -9.74
CA GLN A 65 6.24 15.95 -9.14
C GLN A 65 7.46 16.25 -10.01
N GLN A 66 8.03 15.23 -10.68
CA GLN A 66 9.12 15.42 -11.64
C GLN A 66 8.67 16.21 -12.87
N LYS A 67 7.51 15.86 -13.45
CA LYS A 67 6.97 16.55 -14.62
C LYS A 67 6.72 18.05 -14.35
N TYR A 68 6.33 18.40 -13.12
CA TYR A 68 6.06 19.78 -12.72
C TYR A 68 7.25 20.47 -12.03
N GLY A 69 8.43 19.86 -12.00
CA GLY A 69 9.64 20.48 -11.43
C GLY A 69 9.64 20.67 -9.90
N LYS A 70 8.74 19.98 -9.18
CA LYS A 70 8.56 20.12 -7.71
C LYS A 70 9.04 18.89 -6.91
N CYS A 71 9.91 18.06 -7.47
CA CYS A 71 10.40 16.86 -6.78
C CYS A 71 11.42 17.24 -5.70
N THR A 72 10.99 17.29 -4.44
CA THR A 72 11.81 17.67 -3.26
C THR A 72 12.45 16.48 -2.53
N ALA A 73 12.34 15.26 -3.09
CA ALA A 73 12.69 14.02 -2.40
C ALA A 73 14.17 13.89 -1.98
N GLY A 74 15.08 14.68 -2.55
CA GLY A 74 16.52 14.59 -2.26
C GLY A 74 17.19 13.31 -2.80
N PHE A 75 16.50 12.54 -3.65
CA PHE A 75 17.03 11.34 -4.29
C PHE A 75 16.48 11.16 -5.72
N SER A 76 17.21 10.38 -6.53
CA SER A 76 16.85 10.13 -7.92
C SER A 76 15.62 9.19 -8.06
N LYS A 77 14.92 9.26 -9.19
CA LYS A 77 13.87 8.28 -9.54
C LYS A 77 14.35 6.84 -9.50
N ASN A 78 15.63 6.61 -9.85
CA ASN A 78 16.19 5.26 -9.86
C ASN A 78 16.26 4.70 -8.43
N THR A 79 16.55 5.55 -7.44
CA THR A 79 16.52 5.17 -6.02
C THR A 79 15.11 4.77 -5.59
N TYR A 80 14.10 5.54 -5.97
CA TYR A 80 12.68 5.24 -5.70
C TYR A 80 12.26 3.89 -6.29
N TYR A 81 12.48 3.69 -7.59
CA TYR A 81 12.04 2.47 -8.27
C TYR A 81 12.80 1.23 -7.79
N ARG A 82 14.10 1.34 -7.52
CA ARG A 82 14.88 0.23 -6.92
C ARG A 82 14.36 -0.16 -5.54
N PHE A 83 13.89 0.80 -4.74
CA PHE A 83 13.26 0.50 -3.45
C PHE A 83 11.92 -0.23 -3.64
N MET A 84 11.04 0.31 -4.48
CA MET A 84 9.71 -0.26 -4.72
C MET A 84 9.74 -1.64 -5.38
N GLN A 85 10.73 -1.89 -6.23
CA GLN A 85 10.90 -3.15 -6.97
C GLN A 85 11.86 -4.12 -6.27
N ASN A 86 12.22 -3.89 -5.01
CA ASN A 86 13.15 -4.76 -4.29
C ASN A 86 12.48 -6.11 -3.98
N PRO A 87 12.91 -7.22 -4.61
CA PRO A 87 12.27 -8.53 -4.44
C PRO A 87 12.60 -9.16 -3.07
N HIS A 88 13.60 -8.63 -2.35
CA HIS A 88 14.00 -9.16 -1.05
C HIS A 88 13.11 -8.67 0.10
N ILE A 89 12.24 -7.69 -0.15
CA ILE A 89 11.29 -7.23 0.87
C ILE A 89 10.04 -8.10 0.80
N ASN A 90 9.79 -8.87 1.85
CA ASN A 90 8.55 -9.61 2.01
C ASN A 90 7.45 -8.67 2.52
N TRP A 91 6.74 -8.05 1.57
CA TRP A 91 5.66 -7.09 1.85
C TRP A 91 4.49 -7.71 2.61
N LEU A 92 4.10 -8.94 2.28
CA LEU A 92 3.02 -9.66 2.96
C LEU A 92 3.34 -9.88 4.45
N ARG A 93 4.55 -10.36 4.75
CA ARG A 93 5.01 -10.52 6.13
C ARG A 93 5.08 -9.17 6.85
N PHE A 94 5.48 -8.11 6.14
CA PHE A 94 5.54 -6.78 6.71
C PHE A 94 4.16 -6.27 7.14
N THR A 95 3.13 -6.37 6.30
CA THR A 95 1.78 -5.93 6.65
C THR A 95 1.20 -6.73 7.81
N ILE A 96 1.42 -8.05 7.84
CA ILE A 96 0.99 -8.92 8.95
C ILE A 96 1.65 -8.47 10.27
N LEU A 97 2.98 -8.30 10.29
CA LEU A 97 3.70 -7.91 11.49
C LEU A 97 3.41 -6.47 11.95
N LEU A 98 3.04 -5.59 11.01
CA LEU A 98 2.63 -4.23 11.33
C LEU A 98 1.22 -4.23 11.95
N ALA A 99 0.28 -4.96 11.34
CA ALA A 99 -1.07 -5.10 11.86
C ALA A 99 -1.06 -5.73 13.26
N GLU A 100 -0.30 -6.81 13.45
CA GLU A 100 -0.09 -7.45 14.76
C GLU A 100 0.35 -6.45 15.83
N ARG A 101 1.31 -5.59 15.51
CA ARG A 101 1.80 -4.57 16.46
C ARG A 101 0.81 -3.47 16.75
N ILE A 102 0.04 -3.04 15.76
CA ILE A 102 -1.01 -2.03 15.95
C ILE A 102 -2.12 -2.61 16.82
N VAL A 103 -2.58 -3.82 16.51
CA VAL A 103 -3.66 -4.49 17.24
C VAL A 103 -3.25 -4.77 18.68
N ASN A 104 -2.17 -5.54 18.87
CA ASN A 104 -1.76 -6.00 20.20
C ASN A 104 -1.08 -4.92 21.05
N GLY A 105 -0.43 -3.95 20.42
CA GLY A 105 0.34 -2.92 21.13
C GLY A 105 -0.38 -1.58 21.28
N HIS A 106 -1.59 -1.43 20.73
CA HIS A 106 -2.33 -0.18 20.81
C HIS A 106 -3.85 -0.38 20.89
N LEU A 107 -4.47 -1.10 19.94
CA LEU A 107 -5.94 -1.16 19.87
C LEU A 107 -6.56 -2.03 20.97
N LYS A 108 -5.89 -3.12 21.35
CA LYS A 108 -6.41 -4.04 22.36
C LYS A 108 -6.61 -3.35 23.71
N ASP A 109 -5.70 -2.47 24.10
CA ASP A 109 -5.77 -1.72 25.37
C ASP A 109 -6.86 -0.62 25.36
N LEU A 110 -7.40 -0.29 24.17
CA LEU A 110 -8.46 0.71 24.01
C LEU A 110 -9.86 0.07 24.00
N THR A 111 -9.95 -1.26 24.09
CA THR A 111 -11.22 -1.98 24.06
C THR A 111 -11.37 -2.93 25.25
N SER A 112 -12.60 -3.41 25.48
CA SER A 112 -12.89 -4.35 26.55
C SER A 112 -12.54 -5.77 26.12
N ASP A 113 -11.97 -6.57 27.02
CA ASP A 113 -11.71 -8.00 26.83
C ASP A 113 -12.97 -8.84 26.51
N GLN A 114 -14.17 -8.27 26.73
CA GLN A 114 -15.44 -8.91 26.40
C GLN A 114 -15.84 -8.76 24.92
N ARG A 115 -15.12 -7.95 24.14
CA ARG A 115 -15.38 -7.82 22.70
C ARG A 115 -14.78 -9.00 21.94
N ALA A 116 -15.51 -9.45 20.92
CA ALA A 116 -15.04 -10.51 20.06
C ALA A 116 -14.13 -9.94 18.97
N ASP A 117 -12.92 -10.49 18.88
CA ASP A 117 -12.01 -10.27 17.77
C ASP A 117 -12.41 -11.16 16.58
N CYS A 118 -12.52 -10.56 15.40
CA CYS A 118 -12.91 -11.26 14.18
C CYS A 118 -11.91 -11.01 13.06
N PHE A 119 -11.65 -12.05 12.26
CA PHE A 119 -11.01 -11.90 10.96
C PHE A 119 -12.09 -11.84 9.88
N VAL A 120 -12.06 -10.78 9.08
CA VAL A 120 -12.96 -10.56 7.96
C VAL A 120 -12.22 -10.80 6.66
N PHE A 121 -12.82 -11.59 5.79
CA PHE A 121 -12.36 -11.82 4.42
C PHE A 121 -13.39 -11.26 3.45
N ASP A 122 -12.95 -10.38 2.58
CA ASP A 122 -13.81 -9.79 1.55
C ASP A 122 -13.02 -9.61 0.25
N ASP A 123 -13.69 -9.77 -0.88
CA ASP A 123 -13.09 -9.59 -2.19
C ASP A 123 -13.63 -8.36 -2.91
N SER A 124 -12.71 -7.57 -3.45
CA SER A 124 -13.04 -6.34 -4.17
C SER A 124 -12.48 -6.35 -5.59
N PRO A 125 -13.22 -5.82 -6.59
CA PRO A 125 -12.67 -5.61 -7.92
C PRO A 125 -11.49 -4.63 -7.90
N TYR A 126 -10.32 -5.09 -8.34
CA TYR A 126 -9.11 -4.26 -8.43
C TYR A 126 -8.75 -3.99 -9.89
N SER A 127 -9.28 -2.88 -10.42
CA SER A 127 -9.04 -2.44 -11.80
C SER A 127 -7.60 -1.98 -12.04
N ARG A 128 -7.06 -2.33 -13.21
CA ARG A 128 -5.71 -1.96 -13.65
C ARG A 128 -5.72 -1.36 -15.05
N THR A 129 -5.42 -0.07 -15.15
CA THR A 129 -5.31 0.65 -16.44
C THR A 129 -4.20 0.07 -17.34
N GLY A 130 -3.11 -0.42 -16.75
CA GLY A 130 -1.96 -1.03 -17.43
C GLY A 130 -2.03 -2.56 -17.58
N TYR A 131 -3.23 -3.16 -17.60
CA TYR A 131 -3.44 -4.61 -17.57
C TYR A 131 -2.64 -5.39 -18.64
N LYS A 132 -2.42 -4.82 -19.84
CA LYS A 132 -1.69 -5.51 -20.94
C LYS A 132 -0.22 -5.83 -20.62
N LYS A 133 0.39 -5.10 -19.67
CA LYS A 133 1.78 -5.31 -19.23
C LYS A 133 1.83 -5.83 -17.79
N THR A 134 0.70 -6.30 -17.27
CA THR A 134 0.61 -6.83 -15.92
C THR A 134 0.35 -8.32 -16.04
N GLU A 135 1.34 -9.11 -15.65
CA GLU A 135 1.23 -10.56 -15.57
C GLU A 135 -0.03 -10.99 -14.81
N LEU A 136 -0.71 -12.02 -15.30
CA LEU A 136 -1.93 -12.61 -14.73
C LEU A 136 -3.12 -11.65 -14.58
N ALA A 137 -3.08 -10.43 -15.13
CA ALA A 137 -4.28 -9.60 -15.17
C ALA A 137 -5.40 -10.32 -15.94
N ALA A 138 -6.65 -10.17 -15.51
CA ALA A 138 -7.79 -10.85 -16.10
C ALA A 138 -8.99 -9.91 -16.31
N LYS A 139 -9.97 -10.37 -17.11
CA LYS A 139 -11.32 -9.83 -17.12
C LYS A 139 -12.08 -10.37 -15.91
N VAL A 140 -12.40 -9.48 -14.98
CA VAL A 140 -13.17 -9.77 -13.76
C VAL A 140 -14.53 -9.13 -13.89
N PHE A 141 -15.59 -9.90 -13.71
CA PHE A 141 -16.93 -9.36 -13.70
C PHE A 141 -17.18 -8.62 -12.38
N ASP A 142 -17.57 -7.35 -12.47
CA ASP A 142 -18.00 -6.57 -11.32
C ASP A 142 -19.51 -6.61 -11.21
N HIS A 143 -20.01 -7.22 -10.15
CA HIS A 143 -21.43 -7.36 -9.87
C HIS A 143 -22.10 -6.04 -9.48
N VAL A 144 -21.34 -5.04 -9.02
CA VAL A 144 -21.88 -3.73 -8.66
C VAL A 144 -22.19 -2.93 -9.93
N SER A 145 -21.21 -2.83 -10.83
CA SER A 145 -21.37 -2.08 -12.08
C SER A 145 -21.89 -2.93 -13.24
N MET A 146 -22.21 -4.21 -13.01
CA MET A 146 -22.66 -5.19 -14.01
C MET A 146 -21.79 -5.22 -15.28
N THR A 147 -20.48 -5.03 -15.12
CA THR A 147 -19.53 -4.85 -16.23
C THR A 147 -18.20 -5.55 -15.95
N TYR A 148 -17.52 -5.96 -17.02
CA TYR A 148 -16.18 -6.52 -16.89
C TYR A 148 -15.14 -5.41 -16.67
N LYS A 149 -14.41 -5.52 -15.57
CA LYS A 149 -13.21 -4.74 -15.25
C LYS A 149 -11.97 -5.56 -15.62
N LYS A 150 -10.91 -4.87 -16.03
CA LYS A 150 -9.62 -5.49 -16.38
C LYS A 150 -8.66 -5.30 -15.21
N GLY A 151 -8.18 -6.38 -14.60
CA GLY A 151 -7.38 -6.33 -13.39
C GLY A 151 -7.46 -7.64 -12.60
N PHE A 152 -7.76 -7.56 -11.31
CA PHE A 152 -7.77 -8.71 -10.40
C PHE A 152 -9.00 -8.69 -9.47
N ARG A 153 -9.32 -9.82 -8.87
CA ARG A 153 -10.11 -9.86 -7.63
C ARG A 153 -9.14 -9.74 -6.46
N MET A 154 -9.20 -8.66 -5.70
CA MET A 154 -8.34 -8.48 -4.54
C MET A 154 -9.04 -9.06 -3.32
N MET A 155 -8.57 -10.22 -2.86
CA MET A 155 -9.00 -10.81 -1.60
C MET A 155 -8.25 -10.12 -0.47
N THR A 156 -8.98 -9.55 0.49
CA THR A 156 -8.40 -8.83 1.62
C THR A 156 -8.79 -9.53 2.92
N MET A 157 -7.81 -9.74 3.79
CA MET A 157 -7.99 -10.18 5.16
C MET A 157 -7.74 -8.99 6.08
N GLY A 158 -8.68 -8.73 7.00
CA GLY A 158 -8.51 -7.75 8.05
C GLY A 158 -8.98 -8.26 9.40
N TRP A 159 -8.51 -7.61 10.46
CA TRP A 159 -8.96 -7.83 11.83
C TRP A 159 -9.91 -6.70 12.25
N THR A 160 -10.90 -7.04 13.07
CA THR A 160 -11.83 -6.09 13.69
C THR A 160 -12.23 -6.51 15.09
N ASP A 161 -12.43 -5.53 15.97
CA ASP A 161 -13.01 -5.66 17.32
C ASP A 161 -14.49 -5.23 17.35
N GLY A 162 -15.11 -5.08 16.17
CA GLY A 162 -16.47 -4.54 15.98
C GLY A 162 -16.57 -3.01 15.96
N SER A 163 -15.48 -2.26 16.16
CA SER A 163 -15.45 -0.79 16.04
C SER A 163 -14.30 -0.27 15.18
N SER A 164 -13.17 -0.97 15.19
CA SER A 164 -11.96 -0.68 14.44
C SER A 164 -11.77 -1.74 13.36
N PHE A 165 -11.06 -1.38 12.28
CA PHE A 165 -10.65 -2.34 11.25
C PHE A 165 -9.19 -2.12 10.88
N VAL A 166 -8.41 -3.20 10.88
CA VAL A 166 -6.99 -3.19 10.50
C VAL A 166 -6.76 -4.18 9.36
N PRO A 167 -6.35 -3.73 8.15
CA PRO A 167 -5.99 -4.65 7.08
C PRO A 167 -4.69 -5.39 7.42
N ILE A 168 -4.70 -6.71 7.24
CA ILE A 168 -3.58 -7.61 7.62
C ILE A 168 -2.82 -8.08 6.38
N ALA A 169 -3.55 -8.58 5.40
CA ALA A 169 -3.00 -9.23 4.23
C ALA A 169 -3.93 -9.08 3.04
N SER A 170 -3.38 -9.15 1.83
CA SER A 170 -4.17 -9.24 0.62
C SER A 170 -3.50 -10.12 -0.42
N SER A 171 -4.31 -10.64 -1.34
CA SER A 171 -3.86 -11.39 -2.50
C SER A 171 -4.62 -10.93 -3.75
N LEU A 172 -3.89 -10.83 -4.87
CA LEU A 172 -4.47 -10.53 -6.17
C LEU A 172 -4.79 -11.84 -6.88
N LEU A 173 -6.08 -12.13 -7.02
CA LEU A 173 -6.57 -13.33 -7.66
C LEU A 173 -6.86 -13.05 -9.14
N SER A 174 -6.27 -13.87 -10.01
CA SER A 174 -6.60 -13.89 -11.44
C SER A 174 -7.88 -14.71 -11.70
N SER A 175 -8.31 -14.78 -12.96
CA SER A 175 -9.44 -15.64 -13.34
C SER A 175 -9.01 -17.10 -13.39
N LYS A 176 -9.91 -18.00 -12.94
CA LYS A 176 -9.76 -19.45 -13.14
C LYS A 176 -9.97 -19.86 -14.61
N ASN A 177 -10.66 -19.02 -15.40
CA ASN A 177 -10.86 -19.27 -16.81
C ASN A 177 -9.73 -18.62 -17.62
N ASP A 178 -8.89 -19.44 -18.26
CA ASP A 178 -7.74 -18.98 -19.04
C ASP A 178 -8.15 -18.01 -20.16
N GLN A 179 -9.35 -18.12 -20.73
CA GLN A 179 -9.85 -17.20 -21.76
C GLN A 179 -10.05 -15.76 -21.22
N ASN A 180 -10.20 -15.61 -19.91
CA ASN A 180 -10.34 -14.32 -19.26
C ASN A 180 -8.99 -13.74 -18.83
N VAL A 181 -7.92 -14.53 -18.82
CA VAL A 181 -6.57 -14.04 -18.51
C VAL A 181 -6.04 -13.26 -19.72
N ILE A 182 -5.66 -12.01 -19.48
CA ILE A 182 -5.24 -11.04 -20.51
C ILE A 182 -3.79 -10.58 -20.32
N GLY A 183 -3.21 -10.80 -19.14
CA GLY A 183 -1.80 -10.56 -18.86
C GLY A 183 -0.97 -11.77 -19.24
N THR A 184 0.03 -11.59 -20.09
CA THR A 184 1.00 -12.64 -20.44
C THR A 184 1.93 -12.92 -19.25
N THR A 185 2.21 -14.19 -19.02
CA THR A 185 3.28 -14.70 -18.15
C THR A 185 4.64 -14.59 -18.85
#